data_AF-A0A506XQS6-F1
#
_entry.id   AF-A0A506XQS6-F1
#
_cell.length_a   1.000
_cell.length_b   1.000
_cell.length_c   1.000
_cell.angle_alpha   90.00
_cell.angle_beta   90.00
_cell.angle_gamma   90.00
#
_symmetry.space_group_name_H-M   'P 1'
#
loop_
_entity.id
_entity.type
_entity.pdbx_description
1 polymer ?
#
loop_
_entity_poly.entity_id
_entity_poly.type
_entity_poly.pdbx_seq_one_letter_code
_entity_poly.pdbx_strand_id
1 'polypeptide(L)'
;MDESELRSRLRDDDAGGGEIDLDAVLRRSRSRRRPRVALVGGAAALLVVALAVPAVSALSLGGGAMTAGSAGSSASERAEDSGAGAAPDRSTAKPLSGDGDRDGDGDTLSGSGLLLRCGAAVPDPGGTGLTLVLRLDPPAGGASGQPLTGVATLTNTGSTSITGSTPAVAQSGLAAGGRFATVHTSPDIQSVLAVDLAPGAGLDIPVSLELDGCPAGAIGAGDYAAVAAVRVVLDSGVTRAVVSRPVDVAIG
;
A
#
# COMPACT_ATOMS: atom_id res chain seq x y z
N MET A 1 25.72 32.47 4.60
CA MET A 1 25.74 31.39 5.60
C MET A 1 26.73 30.38 5.06
N ASP A 2 27.91 30.32 5.66
CA ASP A 2 29.09 29.67 5.07
C ASP A 2 29.21 28.20 5.48
N GLU A 3 29.73 27.38 4.57
CA GLU A 3 29.97 25.94 4.75
C GLU A 3 30.89 25.64 5.96
N SER A 4 31.77 26.58 6.30
CA SER A 4 32.65 26.49 7.48
C SER A 4 31.89 26.56 8.80
N GLU A 5 30.79 27.32 8.86
CA GLU A 5 29.94 27.42 10.05
C GLU A 5 29.14 26.13 10.29
N LEU A 6 28.67 25.49 9.21
CA LEU A 6 28.02 24.17 9.26
C LEU A 6 28.99 23.08 9.72
N ARG A 7 30.24 23.09 9.23
CA ARG A 7 31.26 22.13 9.66
C ARG A 7 31.67 22.29 11.13
N SER A 8 31.63 23.51 11.66
CA SER A 8 31.92 23.77 13.09
C SER A 8 30.84 23.16 13.98
N ARG A 9 29.57 23.36 13.65
CA ARG A 9 28.45 22.84 14.45
C ARG A 9 28.38 21.32 14.44
N LEU A 10 28.72 20.68 13.31
CA LEU A 10 28.74 19.21 13.22
C LEU A 10 29.87 18.58 14.06
N ARG A 11 30.97 19.30 14.29
CA ARG A 11 32.10 18.78 15.09
C ARG A 11 31.93 18.97 16.59
N ASP A 12 31.19 19.98 17.03
CA ASP A 12 30.95 20.20 18.46
C ASP A 12 29.99 19.17 19.07
N ASP A 13 29.14 18.52 18.26
CA ASP A 13 28.27 17.43 18.72
C ASP A 13 28.98 16.07 18.88
N ASP A 14 30.21 15.92 18.35
CA ASP A 14 30.98 14.66 18.37
C ASP A 14 31.96 14.55 19.56
N ALA A 15 32.06 15.57 20.41
CA ALA A 15 33.04 15.62 21.50
C ALA A 15 32.59 14.91 22.80
N GLY A 16 31.36 14.40 22.85
CA GLY A 16 30.88 13.55 23.92
C GLY A 16 30.58 12.17 23.37
N GLY A 17 31.47 11.20 23.58
CA GLY A 17 31.21 9.77 23.36
C GLY A 17 30.15 9.24 24.32
N GLY A 18 28.96 9.82 24.27
CA GLY A 18 27.79 9.39 24.99
C GLY A 18 27.33 8.09 24.36
N GLU A 19 27.65 6.99 25.02
CA GLU A 19 26.96 5.72 24.81
C GLU A 19 25.47 6.02 24.75
N ILE A 20 24.86 5.75 23.60
CA ILE A 20 23.44 6.01 23.40
C ILE A 20 22.70 5.09 24.38
N ASP A 21 22.19 5.67 25.46
CA ASP A 21 21.39 4.98 26.47
C ASP A 21 20.07 4.56 25.81
N LEU A 22 20.09 3.36 25.21
CA LEU A 22 18.95 2.73 24.57
C LEU A 22 17.79 2.58 25.55
N ASP A 23 18.07 2.41 26.85
CA ASP A 23 17.04 2.32 27.88
C ASP A 23 16.36 3.67 28.11
N ALA A 24 17.10 4.78 28.11
CA ALA A 24 16.52 6.13 28.17
C ALA A 24 15.64 6.43 26.94
N VAL A 25 16.08 6.03 25.74
CA VAL A 25 15.31 6.21 24.50
C VAL A 25 14.03 5.36 24.52
N LEU A 26 14.13 4.08 24.90
CA LEU A 26 12.97 3.18 25.00
C LEU A 26 11.99 3.63 26.08
N ARG A 27 12.49 4.11 27.24
CA ARG A 27 11.65 4.63 28.32
C ARG A 27 10.91 5.90 27.91
N ARG A 28 11.58 6.81 27.19
CA ARG A 28 10.98 8.04 26.64
C ARG A 28 9.96 7.75 25.53
N SER A 29 10.21 6.73 24.72
CA SER A 29 9.27 6.25 23.71
C SER A 29 8.00 5.64 24.36
N ARG A 30 8.19 4.77 25.37
CA ARG A 30 7.07 4.14 26.09
C ARG A 30 6.21 5.13 26.89
N SER A 31 6.79 6.20 27.44
CA SER A 31 6.01 7.20 28.18
C SER A 31 5.06 8.00 27.29
N ARG A 32 5.39 8.21 26.01
CA ARG A 32 4.51 8.84 25.02
C ARG A 32 3.42 7.92 24.47
N ARG A 33 3.67 6.61 24.46
CA ARG A 33 2.71 5.60 23.99
C ARG A 33 1.80 5.04 25.07
N ARG A 34 1.83 5.56 26.31
CA ARG A 34 0.85 5.16 27.33
C ARG A 34 -0.54 5.55 26.82
N PRO A 35 -1.38 4.58 26.42
CA PRO A 35 -2.72 4.90 25.99
C PRO A 35 -3.41 5.49 27.22
N ARG A 36 -3.88 6.73 27.10
CA ARG A 36 -4.78 7.32 28.07
C ARG A 36 -6.13 6.62 27.90
N VAL A 37 -6.20 5.35 28.27
CA VAL A 37 -7.47 4.66 28.52
C VAL A 37 -7.95 5.17 29.88
N ALA A 38 -8.35 6.44 29.88
CA ALA A 38 -9.17 6.98 30.94
C ALA A 38 -10.51 6.24 30.84
N LEU A 39 -10.60 5.16 31.60
CA LEU A 39 -11.72 4.80 32.48
C LEU A 39 -12.92 5.74 32.34
N VAL A 40 -13.70 5.57 31.27
CA VAL A 40 -15.11 5.98 31.22
C VAL A 40 -15.91 4.73 31.56
N GLY A 41 -16.03 4.50 32.86
CA GLY A 41 -17.08 3.65 33.40
C GLY A 41 -18.42 4.36 33.23
N GLY A 42 -19.38 3.70 32.59
CA GLY A 42 -20.72 4.23 32.39
C GLY A 42 -21.64 3.12 31.90
N ALA A 43 -22.46 2.62 32.81
CA ALA A 43 -23.38 1.51 32.63
C ALA A 43 -24.44 1.74 31.54
N ALA A 44 -24.69 0.72 30.72
CA ALA A 44 -25.96 0.49 30.02
C ALA A 44 -26.04 -1.02 29.70
N ALA A 45 -26.51 -1.82 30.64
CA ALA A 45 -27.92 -2.25 30.72
C ALA A 45 -28.27 -3.24 29.61
N LEU A 46 -28.26 -4.52 30.00
CA LEU A 46 -28.90 -5.64 29.34
C LEU A 46 -30.34 -5.28 28.96
N LEU A 47 -30.69 -5.41 27.69
CA LEU A 47 -32.09 -5.59 27.29
C LEU A 47 -32.18 -6.60 26.16
N VAL A 48 -32.22 -7.86 26.57
CA VAL A 48 -32.68 -8.99 25.77
C VAL A 48 -34.20 -8.88 25.69
N VAL A 49 -34.74 -8.55 24.53
CA VAL A 49 -36.13 -8.86 24.19
C VAL A 49 -36.11 -9.64 22.89
N ALA A 50 -36.24 -10.95 23.03
CA ALA A 50 -36.68 -11.84 21.99
C ALA A 50 -38.17 -11.59 21.73
N LEU A 51 -38.52 -11.18 20.52
CA LEU A 51 -39.85 -11.41 19.98
C LEU A 51 -39.70 -12.04 18.59
N ALA A 52 -40.05 -13.31 18.54
CA ALA A 52 -40.24 -14.07 17.32
C ALA A 52 -41.66 -13.84 16.75
N VAL A 53 -41.86 -14.35 15.53
CA VAL A 53 -43.13 -14.70 14.85
C VAL A 53 -43.68 -13.61 13.91
N PRO A 54 -44.21 -13.93 12.70
CA PRO A 54 -43.79 -14.87 11.64
C PRO A 54 -43.80 -14.22 10.23
N ALA A 55 -43.41 -14.98 9.21
CA ALA A 55 -43.52 -14.63 7.79
C ALA A 55 -44.97 -14.65 7.27
N VAL A 56 -45.37 -13.63 6.50
CA VAL A 56 -46.26 -13.75 5.32
C VAL A 56 -46.21 -12.49 4.43
N SER A 57 -45.78 -12.71 3.18
CA SER A 57 -46.38 -12.23 1.92
C SER A 57 -46.52 -10.73 1.56
N ALA A 58 -46.08 -10.46 0.31
CA ALA A 58 -46.71 -9.60 -0.71
C ALA A 58 -46.22 -8.15 -0.92
N LEU A 59 -45.58 -7.95 -2.09
CA LEU A 59 -45.84 -6.93 -3.12
C LEU A 59 -46.45 -5.55 -2.70
N SER A 60 -45.65 -4.48 -2.82
CA SER A 60 -46.03 -3.17 -3.38
C SER A 60 -44.74 -2.42 -3.74
N LEU A 61 -44.31 -2.27 -5.00
CA LEU A 61 -44.74 -1.27 -5.98
C LEU A 61 -45.28 0.05 -5.40
N GLY A 62 -44.47 1.12 -5.47
CA GLY A 62 -44.97 2.49 -5.49
C GLY A 62 -44.23 3.50 -4.59
N GLY A 63 -43.47 4.40 -5.22
CA GLY A 63 -43.56 5.84 -4.95
C GLY A 63 -42.82 6.41 -3.75
N GLY A 64 -41.64 6.99 -4.03
CA GLY A 64 -41.27 8.38 -3.70
C GLY A 64 -41.37 8.88 -2.25
N ALA A 65 -40.21 9.23 -1.68
CA ALA A 65 -39.99 10.51 -1.01
C ALA A 65 -38.49 10.70 -0.75
N MET A 66 -37.92 11.71 -1.41
CA MET A 66 -36.61 12.25 -1.08
C MET A 66 -36.82 13.30 0.00
N THR A 67 -36.17 13.17 1.16
CA THR A 67 -36.01 14.28 2.10
C THR A 67 -34.60 14.30 2.65
N ALA A 68 -33.97 15.45 2.39
CA ALA A 68 -32.64 15.87 2.78
C ALA A 68 -32.41 15.81 4.29
N GLY A 69 -31.26 15.26 4.68
CA GLY A 69 -30.68 15.39 6.01
C GLY A 69 -29.36 16.15 5.91
N SER A 70 -29.43 17.49 5.89
CA SER A 70 -28.27 18.35 6.10
C SER A 70 -27.92 18.33 7.59
N ALA A 71 -26.76 17.75 7.94
CA ALA A 71 -26.12 17.99 9.23
C ALA A 71 -25.10 19.12 9.06
N GLY A 72 -25.36 20.21 9.77
CA GLY A 72 -24.65 21.48 9.66
C GLY A 72 -23.20 21.41 10.13
N SER A 73 -22.37 22.18 9.43
CA SER A 73 -21.02 22.56 9.82
C SER A 73 -21.05 23.51 11.00
N SER A 74 -20.18 23.28 11.98
CA SER A 74 -19.69 24.31 12.91
C SER A 74 -18.17 24.27 12.88
N ALA A 75 -17.61 25.37 12.38
CA ALA A 75 -16.18 25.67 12.34
C ALA A 75 -15.77 26.52 13.55
N SER A 76 -14.55 26.28 14.05
CA SER A 76 -13.60 27.21 14.72
C SER A 76 -12.62 26.31 15.51
N GLU A 77 -11.30 26.47 15.55
CA GLU A 77 -10.45 27.59 15.19
C GLU A 77 -8.99 27.12 15.12
N ARG A 78 -8.17 27.95 14.46
CA ARG A 78 -6.72 27.82 14.22
C ARG A 78 -5.89 27.51 15.47
N ALA A 79 -4.85 26.70 15.28
CA ALA A 79 -3.53 26.98 15.81
C ALA A 79 -2.49 26.68 14.73
N GLU A 80 -1.83 27.74 14.26
CA GLU A 80 -0.65 27.66 13.41
C GLU A 80 0.51 27.16 14.27
N ASP A 81 1.21 26.11 13.83
CA ASP A 81 2.59 25.91 14.23
C ASP A 81 3.41 25.40 13.05
N SER A 82 4.43 26.18 12.72
CA SER A 82 5.32 25.99 11.59
C SER A 82 6.49 25.12 12.03
N GLY A 83 6.39 23.81 11.78
CA GLY A 83 7.46 22.84 12.01
C GLY A 83 8.14 22.44 10.70
N ALA A 84 9.06 23.25 10.21
CA ALA A 84 10.06 22.80 9.23
C ALA A 84 10.99 21.79 9.91
N GLY A 85 11.11 20.57 9.38
CA GLY A 85 11.96 19.55 9.98
C GLY A 85 12.17 18.29 9.13
N ALA A 86 13.33 18.27 8.47
CA ALA A 86 14.13 17.11 8.07
C ALA A 86 13.53 16.09 7.08
N ALA A 87 13.98 16.21 5.83
CA ALA A 87 14.05 15.10 4.88
C ALA A 87 14.92 13.96 5.43
N PRO A 88 14.52 12.68 5.26
CA PRO A 88 15.41 11.57 5.56
C PRO A 88 16.52 11.49 4.49
N ASP A 89 17.73 11.51 5.01
CA ASP A 89 19.00 11.42 4.32
C ASP A 89 19.09 10.15 3.46
N ARG A 90 19.59 10.31 2.24
CA ARG A 90 19.88 9.22 1.31
C ARG A 90 21.14 8.52 1.81
N SER A 91 20.95 7.52 2.67
CA SER A 91 21.99 6.55 2.96
C SER A 91 22.40 5.83 1.68
N THR A 92 23.63 6.08 1.26
CA THR A 92 24.40 5.30 0.28
C THR A 92 24.41 3.83 0.69
N ALA A 93 23.44 3.07 0.18
CA ALA A 93 23.45 1.62 0.24
C ALA A 93 24.56 1.11 -0.70
N LYS A 94 25.63 0.61 -0.10
CA LYS A 94 26.65 -0.23 -0.71
C LYS A 94 25.96 -1.39 -1.46
N PRO A 95 26.21 -1.60 -2.76
CA PRO A 95 25.61 -2.74 -3.47
C PRO A 95 26.22 -4.02 -2.90
N LEU A 96 25.43 -4.76 -2.13
CA LEU A 96 25.70 -6.17 -1.86
C LEU A 96 25.30 -6.92 -3.14
N SER A 97 26.28 -7.11 -4.02
CA SER A 97 26.24 -8.18 -5.02
C SER A 97 26.22 -9.50 -4.27
N GLY A 98 25.02 -10.00 -3.99
CA GLY A 98 24.78 -11.35 -3.53
C GLY A 98 24.28 -12.17 -4.71
N ASP A 99 25.22 -12.78 -5.44
CA ASP A 99 24.91 -13.97 -6.24
C ASP A 99 24.39 -15.03 -5.28
N GLY A 100 23.14 -15.40 -5.47
CA GLY A 100 22.45 -16.37 -4.65
C GLY A 100 21.36 -17.00 -5.47
N ASP A 101 21.76 -17.92 -6.33
CA ASP A 101 20.90 -18.96 -6.89
C ASP A 101 20.09 -19.59 -5.75
N ARG A 102 18.79 -19.33 -5.73
CA ARG A 102 17.82 -20.02 -4.88
C ARG A 102 16.63 -20.42 -5.75
N ASP A 103 16.77 -21.61 -6.32
CA ASP A 103 15.64 -22.47 -6.62
C ASP A 103 14.96 -22.87 -5.30
N GLY A 104 13.63 -22.80 -5.24
CA GLY A 104 12.84 -23.53 -4.25
C GLY A 104 11.98 -22.69 -3.31
N ASP A 105 10.67 -22.91 -3.44
CA ASP A 105 9.57 -22.49 -2.57
C ASP A 105 9.19 -21.01 -2.57
N GLY A 106 8.08 -20.74 -3.25
CA GLY A 106 7.35 -19.48 -3.25
C GLY A 106 6.67 -19.18 -1.92
N ASP A 107 7.45 -19.13 -0.84
CA ASP A 107 6.96 -18.88 0.50
C ASP A 107 7.66 -17.68 1.15
N THR A 108 6.85 -16.67 1.44
CA THR A 108 7.14 -15.52 2.30
C THR A 108 8.29 -14.61 1.87
N LEU A 109 7.99 -13.61 1.04
CA LEU A 109 8.74 -12.35 1.01
C LEU A 109 8.55 -11.63 2.37
N SER A 110 9.21 -12.16 3.40
CA SER A 110 9.21 -11.68 4.77
C SER A 110 10.16 -10.49 4.85
N GLY A 111 9.62 -9.33 4.52
CA GLY A 111 10.31 -8.07 4.57
C GLY A 111 9.43 -7.01 3.92
N SER A 112 9.47 -5.80 4.45
CA SER A 112 8.93 -4.57 3.88
C SER A 112 9.55 -4.20 2.51
N GLY A 113 10.18 -5.16 1.83
CA GLY A 113 10.74 -5.00 0.51
C GLY A 113 9.64 -4.73 -0.51
N LEU A 114 9.85 -3.69 -1.30
CA LEU A 114 9.12 -3.42 -2.53
C LEU A 114 9.07 -4.70 -3.36
N LEU A 115 7.87 -5.10 -3.81
CA LEU A 115 7.67 -6.30 -4.64
C LEU A 115 8.32 -6.10 -6.02
N LEU A 116 8.27 -4.86 -6.50
CA LEU A 116 8.83 -4.44 -7.76
C LEU A 116 10.02 -3.52 -7.50
N ARG A 117 11.08 -3.64 -8.31
CA ARG A 117 12.28 -2.80 -8.21
C ARG A 117 12.77 -2.42 -9.59
N CYS A 118 13.15 -1.16 -9.74
CA CYS A 118 13.81 -0.66 -10.95
C CYS A 118 14.98 -1.56 -11.36
N GLY A 119 15.03 -1.94 -12.64
CA GLY A 119 16.08 -2.78 -13.22
C GLY A 119 16.07 -4.24 -12.76
N ALA A 120 15.19 -4.64 -11.83
CA ALA A 120 15.02 -6.04 -11.46
C ALA A 120 14.27 -6.79 -12.57
N ALA A 121 14.47 -8.12 -12.62
CA ALA A 121 13.69 -8.99 -13.49
C ALA A 121 12.21 -8.99 -13.06
N VAL A 122 11.33 -9.21 -14.03
CA VAL A 122 9.90 -9.43 -13.75
C VAL A 122 9.75 -10.74 -12.98
N PRO A 123 9.17 -10.73 -11.77
CA PRO A 123 8.91 -11.95 -11.02
C PRO A 123 7.85 -12.80 -11.72
N ASP A 124 7.94 -14.13 -11.56
CA ASP A 124 6.94 -15.03 -12.11
C ASP A 124 5.54 -14.72 -11.57
N PRO A 125 4.51 -14.73 -12.43
CA PRO A 125 3.15 -14.47 -11.99
C PRO A 125 2.65 -15.61 -11.09
N GLY A 126 2.03 -15.27 -9.96
CA GLY A 126 1.50 -16.28 -9.06
C GLY A 126 1.26 -15.80 -7.63
N GLY A 127 0.72 -16.71 -6.85
CA GLY A 127 0.42 -16.58 -5.42
C GLY A 127 -0.35 -17.82 -4.97
N THR A 128 0.04 -18.44 -3.86
CA THR A 128 -0.60 -19.68 -3.42
C THR A 128 -2.09 -19.42 -3.10
N GLY A 129 -2.99 -20.00 -3.91
CA GLY A 129 -4.45 -19.84 -3.78
C GLY A 129 -4.99 -18.45 -4.17
N LEU A 130 -4.17 -17.56 -4.71
CA LEU A 130 -4.56 -16.21 -5.14
C LEU A 130 -4.04 -15.94 -6.54
N THR A 131 -4.87 -15.32 -7.37
CA THR A 131 -4.47 -14.85 -8.70
C THR A 131 -4.75 -13.36 -8.85
N LEU A 132 -3.89 -12.65 -9.56
CA LEU A 132 -4.06 -11.23 -9.86
C LEU A 132 -4.15 -11.06 -11.37
N VAL A 133 -5.21 -10.41 -11.84
CA VAL A 133 -5.40 -10.12 -13.27
C VAL A 133 -5.42 -8.61 -13.45
N LEU A 134 -4.43 -8.09 -14.19
CA LEU A 134 -4.33 -6.68 -14.52
C LEU A 134 -5.17 -6.35 -15.77
N ARG A 135 -5.94 -5.27 -15.69
CA ARG A 135 -6.61 -4.61 -16.82
C ARG A 135 -6.25 -3.14 -16.79
N LEU A 136 -5.75 -2.63 -17.91
CA LEU A 136 -5.39 -1.23 -18.06
C LEU A 136 -6.39 -0.55 -18.99
N ASP A 137 -6.66 0.72 -18.70
CA ASP A 137 -7.50 1.59 -19.51
C ASP A 137 -6.59 2.60 -20.23
N PRO A 138 -6.03 2.25 -21.40
CA PRO A 138 -5.13 3.14 -22.10
C PRO A 138 -5.88 4.41 -22.56
N PRO A 139 -5.27 5.60 -22.43
CA PRO A 139 -5.89 6.83 -22.91
C PRO A 139 -6.07 6.78 -24.44
N ALA A 140 -7.17 7.39 -24.92
CA ALA A 140 -7.42 7.52 -26.35
C ALA A 140 -6.28 8.31 -27.01
N GLY A 141 -5.53 7.66 -27.91
CA GLY A 141 -4.37 8.26 -28.60
C GLY A 141 -3.00 7.74 -28.15
N GLY A 142 -2.94 6.79 -27.22
CA GLY A 142 -1.69 6.20 -26.75
C GLY A 142 -1.19 6.84 -25.45
N ALA A 143 -0.35 6.12 -24.72
CA ALA A 143 0.14 6.52 -23.41
C ALA A 143 1.35 7.46 -23.52
N SER A 144 1.15 8.69 -24.01
CA SER A 144 2.22 9.70 -24.05
C SER A 144 2.10 10.65 -22.87
N GLY A 145 2.97 10.49 -21.86
CA GLY A 145 3.13 11.43 -20.74
C GLY A 145 1.96 11.55 -19.75
N GLN A 146 0.90 10.76 -19.90
CA GLN A 146 -0.18 10.63 -18.93
C GLN A 146 -0.03 9.30 -18.17
N PRO A 147 -0.38 9.26 -16.87
CA PRO A 147 -0.35 8.01 -16.13
C PRO A 147 -1.35 7.01 -16.74
N LEU A 148 -0.96 5.74 -16.87
CA LEU A 148 -1.91 4.69 -17.21
C LEU A 148 -2.65 4.28 -15.96
N THR A 149 -3.97 4.34 -16.01
CA THR A 149 -4.84 3.85 -14.93
C THR A 149 -5.44 2.50 -15.30
N GLY A 150 -5.85 1.75 -14.29
CA GLY A 150 -6.54 0.49 -14.49
C GLY A 150 -6.98 -0.16 -13.19
N VAL A 151 -7.32 -1.44 -13.28
CA VAL A 151 -7.78 -2.26 -12.17
C VAL A 151 -7.07 -3.61 -12.20
N ALA A 152 -6.58 -4.05 -11.04
CA ALA A 152 -6.08 -5.38 -10.81
C ALA A 152 -7.10 -6.16 -9.98
N THR A 153 -7.68 -7.23 -10.55
CA THR A 153 -8.64 -8.08 -9.86
C THR A 153 -7.91 -9.21 -9.13
N LEU A 154 -7.93 -9.18 -7.80
CA LEU A 154 -7.42 -10.24 -6.93
C LEU A 154 -8.50 -11.30 -6.70
N THR A 155 -8.28 -12.53 -7.17
CA THR A 155 -9.26 -13.63 -7.07
C THR A 155 -8.73 -14.76 -6.19
N ASN A 156 -9.57 -15.24 -5.27
CA ASN A 156 -9.29 -16.46 -4.51
C ASN A 156 -9.56 -17.69 -5.37
N THR A 157 -8.50 -18.38 -5.77
CA THR A 157 -8.57 -19.63 -6.57
C THR A 157 -8.41 -20.88 -5.71
N GLY A 158 -8.29 -20.73 -4.40
CA GLY A 158 -8.26 -21.82 -3.44
C GLY A 158 -9.64 -22.39 -3.13
N SER A 159 -9.67 -23.38 -2.25
CA SER A 159 -10.90 -24.03 -1.76
C SER A 159 -11.40 -23.50 -0.42
N THR A 160 -10.65 -22.60 0.24
CA THR A 160 -10.98 -22.02 1.54
C THR A 160 -11.15 -20.51 1.43
N SER A 161 -11.95 -19.90 2.30
CA SER A 161 -12.02 -18.44 2.39
C SER A 161 -10.67 -17.85 2.80
N ILE A 162 -10.41 -16.62 2.36
CA ILE A 162 -9.18 -15.87 2.64
C ILE A 162 -9.60 -14.55 3.27
N THR A 163 -9.14 -14.28 4.50
CA THR A 163 -9.35 -13.03 5.21
C THR A 163 -8.03 -12.33 5.53
N GLY A 164 -8.02 -11.00 5.46
CA GLY A 164 -6.83 -10.19 5.72
C GLY A 164 -6.96 -8.75 5.25
N SER A 165 -5.83 -8.17 4.84
CA SER A 165 -5.74 -6.81 4.31
C SER A 165 -4.71 -6.69 3.19
N THR A 166 -4.88 -5.69 2.34
CA THR A 166 -3.95 -5.36 1.24
C THR A 166 -3.89 -3.85 1.03
N PRO A 167 -2.82 -3.27 0.46
CA PRO A 167 -2.81 -1.86 0.09
C PRO A 167 -3.99 -1.50 -0.82
N ALA A 168 -4.54 -0.29 -0.66
CA ALA A 168 -5.67 0.14 -1.45
C ALA A 168 -5.34 0.44 -2.92
N VAL A 169 -4.06 0.49 -3.27
CA VAL A 169 -3.56 0.67 -4.64
C VAL A 169 -2.46 -0.36 -4.86
N ALA A 170 -2.50 -1.08 -5.98
CA ALA A 170 -1.47 -2.07 -6.29
C ALA A 170 -0.14 -1.39 -6.65
N GLN A 171 0.98 -2.05 -6.31
CA GLN A 171 2.26 -1.69 -6.91
C GLN A 171 2.23 -2.06 -8.38
N SER A 172 2.89 -1.28 -9.22
CA SER A 172 2.85 -1.48 -10.66
C SER A 172 4.17 -1.10 -11.31
N GLY A 173 4.42 -1.61 -12.52
CA GLY A 173 5.61 -1.26 -13.26
C GLY A 173 5.52 -1.68 -14.72
N LEU A 174 6.37 -1.07 -15.54
CA LEU A 174 6.56 -1.44 -16.94
C LEU A 174 7.93 -2.07 -17.10
N ALA A 175 7.98 -3.22 -17.75
CA ALA A 175 9.21 -3.93 -18.05
C ALA A 175 9.53 -3.89 -19.55
N ALA A 176 10.79 -3.64 -19.86
CA ALA A 176 11.35 -3.75 -21.21
C ALA A 176 12.43 -4.83 -21.20
N GLY A 177 12.35 -5.78 -22.13
CA GLY A 177 13.30 -6.91 -22.17
C GLY A 177 13.33 -7.74 -20.89
N GLY A 178 12.17 -7.91 -20.23
CA GLY A 178 12.04 -8.69 -18.99
C GLY A 178 12.55 -8.00 -17.72
N ARG A 179 12.92 -6.72 -17.77
CA ARG A 179 13.38 -5.94 -16.61
C ARG A 179 12.58 -4.66 -16.45
N PHE A 180 12.28 -4.26 -15.21
CA PHE A 180 11.50 -3.05 -14.94
C PHE A 180 12.24 -1.78 -15.38
N ALA A 181 11.65 -1.08 -16.35
CA ALA A 181 12.08 0.24 -16.80
C ALA A 181 11.45 1.35 -15.95
N THR A 182 10.25 1.13 -15.42
CA THR A 182 9.61 1.99 -14.41
C THR A 182 8.93 1.13 -13.35
N VAL A 183 8.88 1.64 -12.12
CA VAL A 183 8.16 1.05 -10.99
C VAL A 183 7.47 2.17 -10.24
N HIS A 184 6.16 2.04 -10.08
CA HIS A 184 5.36 2.90 -9.23
C HIS A 184 4.97 2.14 -7.96
N THR A 185 5.40 2.68 -6.82
CA THR A 185 5.05 2.17 -5.49
C THR A 185 4.17 3.21 -4.83
N SER A 186 2.88 2.94 -4.72
CA SER A 186 2.01 3.77 -3.89
C SER A 186 2.60 3.86 -2.48
N PRO A 187 2.60 5.03 -1.83
CA PRO A 187 3.06 5.14 -0.46
C PRO A 187 2.25 4.18 0.42
N ASP A 188 2.94 3.25 1.09
CA ASP A 188 2.39 2.14 1.88
C ASP A 188 1.43 2.57 3.02
N ILE A 189 1.31 3.87 3.29
CA ILE A 189 0.78 4.40 4.56
C ILE A 189 -0.61 5.03 4.47
N GLN A 190 -1.20 5.21 3.28
CA GLN A 190 -2.39 6.06 3.20
C GLN A 190 -3.73 5.33 3.13
N SER A 191 -3.81 4.05 2.74
CA SER A 191 -5.08 3.30 2.74
C SER A 191 -4.86 1.78 2.61
N VAL A 192 -5.65 1.00 3.34
CA VAL A 192 -5.72 -0.47 3.22
C VAL A 192 -7.14 -0.90 2.87
N LEU A 193 -7.26 -1.96 2.08
CA LEU A 193 -8.51 -2.66 1.79
C LEU A 193 -8.60 -3.93 2.63
N ALA A 194 -9.78 -4.18 3.20
CA ALA A 194 -10.07 -5.47 3.79
C ALA A 194 -10.19 -6.52 2.68
N VAL A 195 -9.57 -7.67 2.90
CA VAL A 195 -9.69 -8.84 2.04
C VAL A 195 -10.60 -9.82 2.76
N ASP A 196 -11.75 -10.13 2.17
CA ASP A 196 -12.64 -11.20 2.60
C ASP A 196 -13.16 -11.89 1.33
N LEU A 197 -12.42 -12.92 0.91
CA LEU A 197 -12.65 -13.60 -0.36
C LEU A 197 -13.05 -15.06 -0.11
N ALA A 198 -14.33 -15.37 -0.34
CA ALA A 198 -14.77 -16.75 -0.50
C ALA A 198 -14.08 -17.42 -1.71
N PRO A 199 -14.07 -18.77 -1.80
CA PRO A 199 -13.59 -19.46 -2.99
C PRO A 199 -14.26 -18.93 -4.27
N GLY A 200 -13.46 -18.50 -5.24
CA GLY A 200 -13.91 -17.90 -6.50
C GLY A 200 -14.31 -16.42 -6.43
N ALA A 201 -14.35 -15.81 -5.25
CA ALA A 201 -14.62 -14.38 -5.11
C ALA A 201 -13.41 -13.53 -5.52
N GLY A 202 -13.69 -12.31 -5.97
CA GLY A 202 -12.70 -11.33 -6.41
C GLY A 202 -12.82 -9.98 -5.70
N LEU A 203 -11.70 -9.28 -5.59
CA LEU A 203 -11.58 -7.91 -5.12
C LEU A 203 -10.85 -7.08 -6.19
N ASP A 204 -11.46 -5.98 -6.61
CA ASP A 204 -10.86 -5.04 -7.55
C ASP A 204 -10.00 -4.02 -6.81
N ILE A 205 -8.74 -3.89 -7.24
CA ILE A 205 -7.75 -3.01 -6.64
C ILE A 205 -7.30 -2.01 -7.71
N PRO A 206 -7.42 -0.69 -7.50
CA PRO A 206 -7.00 0.29 -8.48
C PRO A 206 -5.49 0.22 -8.73
N VAL A 207 -5.11 0.53 -9.96
CA VAL A 207 -3.73 0.58 -10.44
C VAL A 207 -3.47 1.92 -11.10
N SER A 208 -2.34 2.52 -10.78
CA SER A 208 -1.81 3.69 -11.47
C SER A 208 -0.36 3.41 -11.86
N LEU A 209 0.01 3.69 -13.11
CA LEU A 209 1.38 3.60 -13.60
C LEU A 209 1.83 4.99 -14.06
N GLU A 210 2.84 5.52 -13.38
CA GLU A 210 3.57 6.69 -13.84
C GLU A 210 4.56 6.28 -14.94
N LEU A 211 4.81 7.16 -15.90
CA LEU A 211 5.68 6.89 -17.04
C LEU A 211 7.12 7.42 -16.84
N ASP A 212 7.54 7.50 -15.59
CA ASP A 212 8.88 7.94 -15.19
C ASP A 212 9.80 6.73 -15.11
N GLY A 213 10.81 6.70 -15.97
CA GLY A 213 11.82 5.65 -16.06
C GLY A 213 12.86 5.67 -14.94
N CYS A 214 13.54 4.54 -14.79
CA CYS A 214 14.64 4.33 -13.86
C CYS A 214 16.01 4.38 -14.57
N PRO A 215 17.02 5.15 -14.10
CA PRO A 215 17.01 6.17 -13.05
C PRO A 215 16.59 7.54 -13.61
N ALA A 216 15.44 8.06 -13.17
CA ALA A 216 14.89 9.39 -13.48
C ALA A 216 15.03 9.83 -14.96
N GLY A 217 13.97 9.62 -15.74
CA GLY A 217 13.84 10.15 -17.10
C GLY A 217 12.55 9.69 -17.73
N ALA A 218 12.08 10.33 -18.80
CA ALA A 218 10.94 9.79 -19.54
C ALA A 218 11.30 8.41 -20.11
N ILE A 219 10.39 7.44 -20.01
CA ILE A 219 10.54 6.20 -20.78
C ILE A 219 10.44 6.52 -22.28
N GLY A 220 11.22 5.82 -23.10
CA GLY A 220 11.14 5.96 -24.55
C GLY A 220 9.84 5.35 -25.11
N ALA A 221 9.51 5.70 -26.34
CA ALA A 221 8.50 4.97 -27.09
C ALA A 221 8.96 3.52 -27.32
N GLY A 222 8.03 2.58 -27.29
CA GLY A 222 8.31 1.15 -27.48
C GLY A 222 7.27 0.23 -26.87
N ASP A 223 7.54 -1.07 -26.97
CA ASP A 223 6.71 -2.11 -26.39
C ASP A 223 7.20 -2.46 -24.98
N TYR A 224 6.26 -2.48 -24.05
CA TYR A 224 6.49 -2.76 -22.63
C TYR A 224 5.52 -3.82 -22.12
N ALA A 225 5.96 -4.55 -21.11
CA ALA A 225 5.15 -5.48 -20.35
C ALA A 225 4.74 -4.82 -19.03
N ALA A 226 3.46 -4.49 -18.88
CA ALA A 226 2.90 -3.96 -17.65
C ALA A 226 2.59 -5.07 -16.65
N VAL A 227 2.97 -4.86 -15.39
CA VAL A 227 2.78 -5.81 -14.30
C VAL A 227 2.24 -5.08 -13.08
N ALA A 228 1.30 -5.70 -12.38
CA ALA A 228 0.83 -5.26 -11.07
C ALA A 228 1.21 -6.30 -10.01
N ALA A 229 1.44 -5.83 -8.79
CA ALA A 229 1.76 -6.67 -7.65
C ALA A 229 1.05 -6.14 -6.40
N VAL A 230 0.52 -7.04 -5.59
CA VAL A 230 -0.09 -6.72 -4.30
C VAL A 230 0.49 -7.60 -3.20
N ARG A 231 0.56 -7.01 -2.01
CA ARG A 231 0.89 -7.73 -0.77
C ARG A 231 -0.40 -7.93 0.01
N VAL A 232 -0.71 -9.18 0.36
CA VAL A 232 -1.86 -9.53 1.19
C VAL A 232 -1.34 -10.01 2.54
N VAL A 233 -1.70 -9.29 3.60
CA VAL A 233 -1.42 -9.69 4.98
C VAL A 233 -2.66 -10.38 5.52
N LEU A 234 -2.59 -11.69 5.69
CA LEU A 234 -3.69 -12.51 6.20
C LEU A 234 -3.92 -12.25 7.69
N ASP A 235 -5.11 -12.55 8.20
CA ASP A 235 -5.43 -12.44 9.64
C ASP A 235 -4.52 -13.31 10.52
N SER A 236 -3.92 -14.36 9.95
CA SER A 236 -2.90 -15.18 10.61
C SER A 236 -1.55 -14.47 10.79
N GLY A 237 -1.37 -13.29 10.21
CA GLY A 237 -0.10 -12.55 10.13
C GLY A 237 0.80 -12.99 8.97
N VAL A 238 0.43 -14.05 8.23
CA VAL A 238 1.19 -14.51 7.06
C VAL A 238 1.03 -13.50 5.93
N THR A 239 2.14 -13.16 5.29
CA THR A 239 2.16 -12.24 4.16
C THR A 239 2.36 -12.98 2.84
N ARG A 240 1.47 -12.77 1.88
CA ARG A 240 1.55 -13.31 0.52
C ARG A 240 1.78 -12.19 -0.48
N ALA A 241 2.74 -12.36 -1.37
CA ALA A 241 2.87 -11.53 -2.56
C ALA A 241 2.10 -12.18 -3.70
N VAL A 242 1.35 -11.39 -4.46
CA VAL A 242 0.62 -11.84 -5.64
C VAL A 242 0.99 -10.93 -6.80
N VAL A 243 1.49 -11.51 -7.88
CA VAL A 243 1.94 -10.79 -9.08
C VAL A 243 1.04 -11.15 -10.25
N SER A 244 0.61 -10.15 -11.02
CA SER A 244 -0.20 -10.35 -12.20
C SER A 244 0.60 -10.96 -13.35
N ARG A 245 -0.10 -11.61 -14.28
CA ARG A 245 0.51 -11.87 -15.59
C ARG A 245 0.86 -10.54 -16.27
N PRO A 246 1.95 -10.50 -17.07
CA PRO A 246 2.27 -9.35 -17.89
C PRO A 246 1.15 -9.03 -18.90
N VAL A 247 0.91 -7.74 -19.11
CA VAL A 247 0.01 -7.22 -20.16
C VAL A 247 0.85 -6.36 -21.10
N ASP A 248 0.78 -6.63 -22.40
CA ASP A 248 1.52 -5.87 -23.40
C ASP A 248 0.93 -4.45 -23.53
N VAL A 249 1.80 -3.45 -23.52
CA VAL A 249 1.47 -2.03 -23.61
C VAL A 249 2.45 -1.35 -24.57
N ALA A 250 1.91 -0.62 -25.54
CA ALA A 250 2.70 0.23 -26.42
C ALA A 250 2.72 1.67 -25.90
N ILE A 251 3.92 2.22 -25.72
CA ILE A 251 4.16 3.65 -25.41
C ILE A 251 4.54 4.34 -26.73
N GLY A 252 3.82 5.42 -27.08
CA GLY A 252 3.99 6.19 -28.31
C GLY A 252 4.56 7.58 -28.10
#